data_AF-A0A516SMH0-F1
#
_entry.id   AF-A0A516SMH0-F1
#
_cell.length_a   1.000
_cell.length_b   1.000
_cell.length_c   1.000
_cell.angle_alpha   90.00
_cell.angle_beta   90.00
_cell.angle_gamma   90.00
#
_symmetry.space_group_name_H-M   'P 1'
#
loop_
_entity.id
_entity.type
_entity.pdbx_description
1 polymer ?
#
loop_
_entity_poly.entity_id
_entity_poly.type
_entity_poly.pdbx_seq_one_letter_code
_entity_poly.pdbx_strand_id
1 'polypeptide(L)'
;MGGRNFEAKWWTQGEIPSANTGNGKPWADVGACSKPTPTPTPTPTPTPTPTPTPTPTPTPTPTPTPTPTPTPTPTPTPTPTPTPSPAPYKPQISYVPAPAGYPSEAQFQAAEQALAGQIGADPQLLVRLRAALRILDDGQVNAVQPGRSANPDNVKRVERVLSQARFDQLFPVRHINYSYTNLLRGVAKFPAYCDNYQDGRNADAICRKLLATSFAHFTQETGANWPALTAATARGYADHNNPVLASLPQNEAIPAYRQALWFLRESGYNEGSTVGSYQDCFNGAGSSIFSIFYPCAQNAHGRHLDYFGRGSKQLSWNYNYGPFSKSLYGDVNVLLDAPGRVADSWLNFASAIWFAVYPQSPKPPMTWVVDGSWVPNAIDRANSMKPGFGATVFIINGGIECGAGGSDKPQVQNRIAAYREFARELGVTIAADEALGCADMKGFKSGSAAATKTYLDKNWSYNPNHPGGVSWACQLVDYQMPFTLANPGDYKQCVDYMFRGKVSWNGSVVIDNSK
;
A
#
# COMPACT_ATOMS: atom_id res chain seq x y z
N MET A 1 43.86 19.41 18.70
CA MET A 1 45.29 19.79 18.73
C MET A 1 45.56 20.50 20.05
N GLY A 2 46.67 20.20 20.74
CA GLY A 2 47.01 20.86 22.01
C GLY A 2 46.25 20.39 23.27
N GLY A 3 45.61 19.20 23.24
CA GLY A 3 44.96 18.63 24.43
C GLY A 3 43.67 19.35 24.87
N ARG A 4 43.03 20.10 23.97
CA ARG A 4 41.77 20.82 24.19
C ARG A 4 40.73 20.43 23.15
N ASN A 5 39.47 20.50 23.56
CA ASN A 5 38.29 20.29 22.74
C ASN A 5 37.77 21.64 22.22
N PHE A 6 37.31 21.68 20.97
CA PHE A 6 36.74 22.88 20.35
C PHE A 6 35.42 22.53 19.69
N GLU A 7 34.45 23.44 19.77
CA GLU A 7 33.12 23.30 19.18
C GLU A 7 32.90 24.40 18.14
N ALA A 8 32.35 24.04 16.98
CA ALA A 8 32.04 24.99 15.91
C ALA A 8 30.74 25.73 16.23
N LYS A 9 30.77 27.07 16.23
CA LYS A 9 29.60 27.92 16.47
C LYS A 9 28.72 28.07 15.21
N TRP A 10 29.30 27.91 14.02
CA TRP A 10 28.64 27.91 12.71
C TRP A 10 29.54 27.20 11.68
N TRP A 11 29.12 27.14 10.41
CA TRP A 11 29.85 26.43 9.35
C TRP A 11 31.28 26.96 9.16
N THR A 12 32.25 26.06 9.02
CA THR A 12 33.67 26.38 8.80
C THR A 12 34.23 25.59 7.62
N GLN A 13 35.08 26.20 6.79
CA GLN A 13 35.82 25.51 5.74
C GLN A 13 37.28 25.97 5.75
N GLY A 14 38.18 25.07 6.15
CA GLY A 14 39.63 25.29 6.11
C GLY A 14 40.23 26.04 7.30
N GLU A 15 39.43 26.42 8.30
CA GLU A 15 39.92 27.17 9.47
C GLU A 15 40.42 26.23 10.58
N ILE A 16 41.62 26.51 11.09
CA ILE A 16 42.23 25.73 12.19
C ILE A 16 41.57 26.16 13.52
N PRO A 17 40.97 25.24 14.31
CA PRO A 17 40.22 25.59 15.52
C PRO A 17 41.01 26.40 16.55
N SER A 18 42.25 26.00 16.84
CA SER A 18 43.09 26.64 17.85
C SER A 18 43.59 28.04 17.48
N ALA A 19 43.48 28.44 16.22
CA ALA A 19 43.87 29.76 15.73
C ALA A 19 42.68 30.72 15.53
N ASN A 20 41.45 30.23 15.71
CA ASN A 20 40.21 30.94 15.39
C ASN A 20 39.21 30.87 16.56
N THR A 21 39.69 31.15 17.77
CA THR A 21 38.89 31.23 19.00
C THR A 21 38.78 32.67 19.53
N GLY A 22 37.59 33.08 19.99
CA GLY A 22 37.34 34.41 20.55
C GLY A 22 35.94 34.95 20.20
N ASN A 23 35.66 36.20 20.58
CA ASN A 23 34.43 36.89 20.17
C ASN A 23 34.43 37.13 18.66
N GLY A 24 33.35 36.74 17.99
CA GLY A 24 33.22 36.86 16.53
C GLY A 24 33.98 35.81 15.71
N LYS A 25 34.53 34.77 16.34
CA LYS A 25 35.28 33.71 15.67
C LYS A 25 34.52 32.36 15.66
N PRO A 26 34.73 31.51 14.65
CA PRO A 26 33.91 30.32 14.40
C PRO A 26 34.06 29.20 15.42
N TRP A 27 35.12 29.19 16.23
CA TRP A 27 35.39 28.13 17.19
C TRP A 27 35.23 28.63 18.64
N ALA A 28 34.58 27.81 19.47
CA ALA A 28 34.57 27.92 20.92
C ALA A 28 35.56 26.91 21.53
N ASP A 29 36.38 27.35 22.48
CA ASP A 29 37.19 26.44 23.31
C ASP A 29 36.29 25.87 24.41
N VAL A 30 36.07 24.56 24.40
CA VAL A 30 35.19 23.86 25.35
C VAL A 30 35.97 23.08 26.40
N GLY A 31 37.25 23.40 26.60
CA GLY A 31 38.07 22.91 27.71
C GLY A 31 39.05 21.81 27.36
N ALA A 32 39.79 21.33 28.37
CA ALA A 32 40.81 20.29 28.21
C ALA A 32 40.19 18.91 27.92
N CYS A 33 40.86 18.10 27.11
CA CYS A 33 40.46 16.72 26.86
C CYS A 33 40.50 15.91 28.17
N SER A 34 39.36 15.43 28.63
CA SER A 34 39.27 14.56 29.81
C SER A 34 39.82 13.18 29.45
N LYS A 35 41.02 12.86 29.94
CA LYS A 35 41.61 11.52 29.83
C LYS A 35 40.81 10.57 30.74
N PRO A 36 40.26 9.45 30.25
CA PRO A 36 39.65 8.46 31.14
C PRO A 36 40.74 7.82 32.01
N THR A 37 40.47 7.76 33.31
CA THR A 37 41.30 7.11 34.33
C THR A 37 41.37 5.60 34.03
N PRO A 38 42.58 4.98 34.01
CA PRO A 38 42.71 3.57 33.72
C PRO A 38 42.16 2.70 34.87
N THR A 39 41.33 1.73 34.51
CA THR A 39 40.88 0.61 35.37
C THR A 39 42.06 -0.27 35.75
N PRO A 40 42.16 -0.78 37.00
CA PRO A 40 43.31 -1.56 37.47
C PRO A 40 43.49 -2.87 36.69
N THR A 41 44.77 -3.19 36.43
CA THR A 41 45.29 -4.32 35.66
C THR A 41 45.11 -5.65 36.41
N PRO A 42 44.57 -6.72 35.78
CA PRO A 42 44.63 -8.06 36.35
C PRO A 42 46.03 -8.69 36.21
N THR A 43 46.45 -9.38 37.27
CA THR A 43 47.73 -10.09 37.47
C THR A 43 47.99 -11.15 36.38
N PRO A 44 49.25 -11.33 35.91
CA PRO A 44 49.59 -12.28 34.86
C PRO A 44 49.40 -13.75 35.29
N THR A 45 48.77 -14.53 34.41
CA THR A 45 48.67 -16.00 34.50
C THR A 45 49.86 -16.62 33.73
N PRO A 46 50.54 -17.66 34.25
CA PRO A 46 51.76 -18.21 33.65
C PRO A 46 51.54 -18.75 32.24
N THR A 47 52.54 -18.51 31.39
CA THR A 47 52.62 -18.94 29.99
C THR A 47 52.79 -20.45 29.87
N PRO A 48 51.92 -21.19 29.16
CA PRO A 48 52.15 -22.59 28.84
C PRO A 48 53.22 -22.76 27.76
N THR A 49 54.12 -23.71 28.00
CA THR A 49 55.19 -24.20 27.14
C THR A 49 54.70 -24.59 25.73
N PRO A 50 55.45 -24.30 24.65
CA PRO A 50 55.04 -24.67 23.30
C PRO A 50 54.93 -26.20 23.14
N THR A 51 53.77 -26.62 22.64
CA THR A 51 53.47 -28.02 22.27
C THR A 51 54.04 -28.29 20.87
N PRO A 52 54.66 -29.46 20.61
CA PRO A 52 55.29 -29.77 19.33
C PRO A 52 54.29 -29.70 18.16
N THR A 53 54.76 -29.16 17.04
CA THR A 53 54.03 -29.03 15.78
C THR A 53 53.66 -30.43 15.24
N PRO A 54 52.37 -30.73 14.99
CA PRO A 54 51.98 -32.00 14.40
C PRO A 54 52.38 -32.07 12.92
N THR A 55 52.92 -33.24 12.55
CA THR A 55 53.19 -33.71 11.19
C THR A 55 51.95 -33.59 10.29
N PRO A 56 52.08 -33.19 9.01
CA PRO A 56 50.93 -33.02 8.12
C PRO A 56 50.17 -34.33 7.89
N THR A 57 48.88 -34.31 8.22
CA THR A 57 47.91 -35.37 7.92
C THR A 57 47.64 -35.43 6.41
N PRO A 58 47.59 -36.61 5.77
CA PRO A 58 47.29 -36.74 4.34
C PRO A 58 45.94 -36.12 3.97
N THR A 59 45.93 -35.43 2.83
CA THR A 59 44.76 -34.79 2.23
C THR A 59 43.63 -35.83 2.02
N PRO A 60 42.40 -35.58 2.52
CA PRO A 60 41.29 -36.51 2.29
C PRO A 60 40.94 -36.55 0.80
N THR A 61 40.77 -37.76 0.30
CA THR A 61 40.18 -38.08 -1.01
C THR A 61 38.81 -37.41 -1.13
N PRO A 62 38.46 -36.80 -2.27
CA PRO A 62 37.18 -36.11 -2.45
C PRO A 62 36.02 -37.07 -2.20
N THR A 63 35.19 -36.73 -1.22
CA THR A 63 33.88 -37.34 -0.99
C THR A 63 33.03 -37.15 -2.25
N PRO A 64 32.39 -38.20 -2.79
CA PRO A 64 31.51 -38.04 -3.95
C PRO A 64 30.43 -37.01 -3.63
N THR A 65 30.31 -36.02 -4.52
CA THR A 65 29.25 -35.02 -4.51
C THR A 65 27.91 -35.73 -4.39
N PRO A 66 27.05 -35.40 -3.39
CA PRO A 66 25.73 -35.97 -3.32
C PRO A 66 25.00 -35.65 -4.62
N THR A 67 24.54 -36.69 -5.32
CA THR A 67 23.63 -36.58 -6.44
C THR A 67 22.47 -35.67 -6.03
N PRO A 68 22.10 -34.65 -6.83
CA PRO A 68 20.99 -33.77 -6.48
C PRO A 68 19.75 -34.62 -6.23
N THR A 69 19.26 -34.59 -4.99
CA THR A 69 17.91 -35.08 -4.68
C THR A 69 16.97 -34.38 -5.65
N PRO A 70 16.15 -35.11 -6.43
CA PRO A 70 15.23 -34.47 -7.35
C PRO A 70 14.41 -33.46 -6.57
N THR A 71 14.49 -32.20 -7.00
CA THR A 71 13.60 -31.13 -6.54
C THR A 71 12.19 -31.70 -6.53
N PRO A 72 11.46 -31.68 -5.40
CA PRO A 72 10.09 -32.15 -5.38
C PRO A 72 9.36 -31.47 -6.52
N THR A 73 8.82 -32.27 -7.44
CA THR A 73 7.96 -31.79 -8.51
C THR A 73 6.95 -30.86 -7.85
N PRO A 74 6.80 -29.60 -8.31
CA PRO A 74 5.84 -28.69 -7.70
C PRO A 74 4.51 -29.42 -7.64
N THR A 75 3.98 -29.60 -6.44
CA THR A 75 2.61 -30.08 -6.26
C THR A 75 1.75 -29.21 -7.17
N PRO A 76 0.99 -29.79 -8.11
CA PRO A 76 0.18 -28.98 -9.01
C PRO A 76 -0.64 -28.02 -8.16
N THR A 77 -0.47 -26.73 -8.42
CA THR A 77 -1.31 -25.69 -7.85
C THR A 77 -2.75 -26.19 -7.99
N PRO A 78 -3.54 -26.27 -6.90
CA PRO A 78 -4.88 -26.80 -6.98
C PRO A 78 -5.58 -26.09 -8.13
N THR A 79 -6.09 -26.87 -9.09
CA THR A 79 -6.90 -26.35 -10.18
C THR A 79 -7.97 -25.48 -9.54
N PRO A 80 -8.10 -24.19 -9.93
CA PRO A 80 -9.08 -23.32 -9.31
C PRO A 80 -10.43 -24.02 -9.37
N THR A 81 -11.05 -24.20 -8.21
CA THR A 81 -12.44 -24.67 -8.12
C THR A 81 -13.25 -23.81 -9.10
N PRO A 82 -14.05 -24.40 -10.01
CA PRO A 82 -14.78 -23.62 -10.99
C PRO A 82 -15.57 -22.53 -10.28
N THR A 83 -15.31 -21.28 -10.65
CA THR A 83 -16.07 -20.14 -10.14
C THR A 83 -17.54 -20.43 -10.40
N PRO A 84 -18.42 -20.39 -9.37
CA PRO A 84 -19.84 -20.63 -9.58
C PRO A 84 -20.36 -19.69 -10.66
N SER A 85 -21.27 -20.18 -11.50
CA SER A 85 -21.90 -19.36 -12.53
C SER A 85 -22.43 -18.09 -11.88
N PRO A 86 -22.12 -16.89 -12.41
CA PRO A 86 -22.58 -15.65 -11.81
C PRO A 86 -24.11 -15.64 -11.68
N ALA A 87 -24.61 -15.11 -10.57
CA ALA A 87 -26.04 -15.03 -10.34
C ALA A 87 -26.72 -14.21 -11.47
N PRO A 88 -27.94 -14.59 -11.91
CA PRO A 88 -28.58 -14.01 -13.09
C PRO A 88 -28.92 -12.52 -12.96
N TYR A 89 -28.99 -11.99 -11.73
CA TYR A 89 -29.19 -10.57 -11.45
C TYR A 89 -27.93 -9.73 -11.69
N LYS A 90 -26.74 -10.35 -11.81
CA LYS A 90 -25.51 -9.66 -12.17
C LYS A 90 -25.44 -9.50 -13.70
N PRO A 91 -24.89 -8.39 -14.22
CA PRO A 91 -24.61 -8.26 -15.64
C PRO A 91 -23.65 -9.37 -16.11
N GLN A 92 -23.99 -10.02 -17.22
CA GLN A 92 -23.19 -11.07 -17.85
C GLN A 92 -22.52 -10.52 -19.10
N ILE A 93 -21.19 -10.52 -19.13
CA ILE A 93 -20.42 -10.13 -20.31
C ILE A 93 -20.23 -11.36 -21.19
N SER A 94 -20.60 -11.23 -22.47
CA SER A 94 -20.33 -12.21 -23.51
C SER A 94 -19.71 -11.53 -24.71
N TYR A 95 -19.06 -12.28 -25.58
CA TYR A 95 -18.42 -11.74 -26.78
C TYR A 95 -18.96 -12.43 -28.02
N VAL A 96 -19.37 -11.67 -29.02
CA VAL A 96 -19.73 -12.25 -30.33
C VAL A 96 -18.48 -12.79 -31.03
N PRO A 97 -18.63 -13.73 -31.99
CA PRO A 97 -17.50 -14.20 -32.79
C PRO A 97 -16.72 -13.03 -33.39
N ALA A 98 -15.38 -13.17 -33.40
CA ALA A 98 -14.52 -12.16 -34.00
C ALA A 98 -14.87 -12.02 -35.50
N PRO A 99 -15.11 -10.80 -36.00
CA PRO A 99 -15.37 -10.59 -37.41
C PRO A 99 -14.14 -10.94 -38.26
N ALA A 100 -14.35 -11.14 -39.57
CA ALA A 100 -13.23 -11.34 -40.49
C ALA A 100 -12.27 -10.12 -40.44
N GLY A 101 -10.97 -10.39 -40.34
CA GLY A 101 -9.94 -9.35 -40.23
C GLY A 101 -9.73 -8.79 -38.82
N TYR A 102 -10.46 -9.27 -37.82
CA TYR A 102 -10.21 -8.89 -36.42
C TYR A 102 -8.79 -9.28 -35.99
N PRO A 103 -8.14 -8.49 -35.12
CA PRO A 103 -6.76 -8.77 -34.72
C PRO A 103 -6.59 -10.18 -34.14
N SER A 104 -5.52 -10.84 -34.57
CA SER A 104 -5.04 -12.11 -34.00
C SER A 104 -4.38 -11.89 -32.64
N GLU A 105 -4.16 -12.99 -31.90
CA GLU A 105 -3.48 -12.94 -30.60
C GLU A 105 -2.08 -12.31 -30.69
N ALA A 106 -1.31 -12.63 -31.73
CA ALA A 106 0.01 -12.04 -31.97
C ALA A 106 -0.08 -10.52 -32.23
N GLN A 107 -1.11 -10.06 -32.94
CA GLN A 107 -1.35 -8.63 -33.17
C GLN A 107 -1.77 -7.91 -31.89
N PHE A 108 -2.58 -8.54 -31.04
CA PHE A 108 -2.91 -7.98 -29.72
C PHE A 108 -1.68 -7.84 -28.83
N GLN A 109 -0.82 -8.85 -28.78
CA GLN A 109 0.43 -8.80 -28.00
C GLN A 109 1.38 -7.72 -28.53
N ALA A 110 1.53 -7.61 -29.86
CA ALA A 110 2.34 -6.56 -30.47
C ALA A 110 1.81 -5.16 -30.18
N ALA A 111 0.49 -4.96 -30.24
CA ALA A 111 -0.14 -3.68 -29.92
C ALA A 111 -0.03 -3.33 -28.44
N GLU A 112 -0.19 -4.31 -27.54
CA GLU A 112 0.02 -4.12 -26.09
C GLU A 112 1.47 -3.69 -25.78
N GLN A 113 2.45 -4.34 -26.42
CA GLN A 113 3.86 -3.97 -26.33
C GLN A 113 4.14 -2.58 -26.91
N ALA A 114 3.53 -2.22 -28.04
CA ALA A 114 3.68 -0.90 -28.65
C ALA A 114 3.12 0.21 -27.74
N LEU A 115 1.98 -0.03 -27.08
CA LEU A 115 1.43 0.91 -26.10
C LEU A 115 2.27 0.98 -24.83
N ALA A 116 2.92 -0.11 -24.41
CA ALA A 116 3.82 -0.07 -23.26
C ALA A 116 4.97 0.95 -23.45
N GLY A 117 5.43 1.15 -24.69
CA GLY A 117 6.40 2.19 -25.04
C GLY A 117 5.85 3.63 -25.04
N GLN A 118 4.54 3.81 -24.84
CA GLN A 118 3.85 5.11 -24.89
C GLN A 118 3.36 5.60 -23.52
N ILE A 119 3.66 4.89 -22.42
CA ILE A 119 3.17 5.19 -21.07
C ILE A 119 3.93 6.39 -20.43
N GLY A 120 4.16 7.44 -21.20
CA GLY A 120 4.90 8.63 -20.76
C GLY A 120 6.42 8.51 -20.97
N ALA A 121 7.14 9.49 -20.42
CA ALA A 121 8.57 9.66 -20.69
C ALA A 121 9.48 8.69 -19.91
N ASP A 122 8.96 7.98 -18.91
CA ASP A 122 9.74 7.05 -18.09
C ASP A 122 9.60 5.62 -18.62
N PRO A 123 10.65 5.04 -19.23
CA PRO A 123 10.61 3.71 -19.81
C PRO A 123 10.44 2.59 -18.78
N GLN A 124 10.65 2.86 -17.48
CA GLN A 124 10.50 1.89 -16.39
C GLN A 124 9.16 2.01 -15.66
N LEU A 125 8.27 2.92 -16.06
CA LEU A 125 7.01 3.15 -15.36
C LEU A 125 6.16 1.89 -15.26
N LEU A 126 5.99 1.15 -16.36
CA LEU A 126 5.19 -0.07 -16.36
C LEU A 126 5.80 -1.17 -15.48
N VAL A 127 7.13 -1.27 -15.50
CA VAL A 127 7.88 -2.23 -14.67
C VAL A 127 7.65 -1.91 -13.19
N ARG A 128 7.78 -0.64 -12.79
CA ARG A 128 7.53 -0.22 -11.40
C ARG A 128 6.07 -0.41 -11.00
N LEU A 129 5.12 -0.16 -11.90
CA LEU A 129 3.71 -0.37 -11.62
C LEU A 129 3.38 -1.85 -11.40
N ARG A 130 3.89 -2.74 -12.28
CA ARG A 130 3.77 -4.19 -12.11
C ARG A 130 4.46 -4.66 -10.84
N ALA A 131 5.61 -4.07 -10.51
CA ALA A 131 6.30 -4.37 -9.26
C ALA A 131 5.49 -3.94 -8.04
N ALA A 132 4.74 -2.83 -8.11
CA ALA A 132 3.84 -2.37 -7.05
C ALA A 132 2.63 -3.28 -6.84
N LEU A 133 2.15 -3.92 -7.91
CA LEU A 133 0.97 -4.79 -7.93
C LEU A 133 1.27 -6.27 -7.64
N ARG A 134 2.53 -6.65 -7.42
CA ARG A 134 2.87 -8.03 -7.02
C ARG A 134 2.13 -8.42 -5.76
N ILE A 135 1.68 -9.66 -5.73
CA ILE A 135 1.13 -10.31 -4.55
C ILE A 135 1.91 -11.56 -4.18
N LEU A 136 1.96 -11.87 -2.88
CA LEU A 136 2.47 -13.13 -2.38
C LEU A 136 1.37 -14.20 -2.37
N ASP A 137 1.75 -15.47 -2.52
CA ASP A 137 0.82 -16.60 -2.46
C ASP A 137 0.17 -16.75 -1.06
N ASP A 138 -1.09 -17.18 -1.03
CA ASP A 138 -1.86 -17.30 0.22
C ASP A 138 -1.26 -18.32 1.20
N GLY A 139 -0.64 -19.39 0.71
CA GLY A 139 0.08 -20.35 1.55
C GLY A 139 1.25 -19.70 2.27
N GLN A 140 2.01 -18.85 1.58
CA GLN A 140 3.11 -18.10 2.18
C GLN A 140 2.61 -17.03 3.16
N VAL A 141 1.52 -16.32 2.84
CA VAL A 141 0.90 -15.33 3.73
C VAL A 141 0.37 -16.00 5.00
N ASN A 142 -0.33 -17.13 4.89
CA ASN A 142 -0.87 -17.86 6.03
C ASN A 142 0.23 -18.38 6.97
N ALA A 143 1.41 -18.71 6.43
CA ALA A 143 2.58 -19.14 7.19
C ALA A 143 3.32 -18.01 7.93
N VAL A 144 3.00 -16.73 7.68
CA VAL A 144 3.61 -15.60 8.38
C VAL A 144 3.25 -15.63 9.86
N GLN A 145 4.29 -15.53 10.69
CA GLN A 145 4.21 -15.41 12.15
C GLN A 145 5.29 -14.46 12.65
N PRO A 146 5.06 -13.70 13.74
CA PRO A 146 6.08 -12.84 14.33
C PRO A 146 7.38 -13.59 14.63
N GLY A 147 8.52 -13.04 14.19
CA GLY A 147 9.87 -13.57 14.39
C GLY A 147 10.24 -14.78 13.53
N ARG A 148 9.37 -15.24 12.62
CA ARG A 148 9.65 -16.40 11.79
C ARG A 148 10.77 -16.10 10.79
N SER A 149 11.87 -16.87 10.86
CA SER A 149 13.07 -16.70 10.01
C SER A 149 12.79 -16.77 8.50
N ALA A 150 11.75 -17.50 8.10
CA ALA A 150 11.30 -17.64 6.72
C ALA A 150 10.22 -16.61 6.29
N ASN A 151 9.96 -15.58 7.11
CA ASN A 151 9.14 -14.45 6.68
C ASN A 151 9.75 -13.75 5.45
N PRO A 152 8.92 -13.17 4.56
CA PRO A 152 9.42 -12.39 3.44
C PRO A 152 10.14 -11.11 3.91
N ASP A 153 10.98 -10.54 3.05
CA ASP A 153 11.90 -9.46 3.42
C ASP A 153 11.20 -8.20 3.92
N ASN A 154 10.06 -7.83 3.32
CA ASN A 154 9.28 -6.68 3.72
C ASN A 154 8.63 -6.87 5.11
N VAL A 155 8.22 -8.10 5.45
CA VAL A 155 7.77 -8.46 6.80
C VAL A 155 8.91 -8.39 7.80
N LYS A 156 10.05 -9.02 7.49
CA LYS A 156 11.26 -8.94 8.33
C LYS A 156 11.68 -7.49 8.59
N ARG A 157 11.48 -6.60 7.61
CA ARG A 157 11.71 -5.19 7.79
C ARG A 157 10.75 -4.53 8.75
N VAL A 158 9.45 -4.78 8.60
CA VAL A 158 8.46 -4.27 9.56
C VAL A 158 8.81 -4.74 10.97
N GLU A 159 9.21 -6.00 11.15
CA GLU A 159 9.63 -6.55 12.44
C GLU A 159 10.86 -5.83 13.04
N ARG A 160 11.81 -5.38 12.20
CA ARG A 160 12.96 -4.57 12.65
C ARG A 160 12.57 -3.18 13.14
N VAL A 161 11.59 -2.54 12.49
CA VAL A 161 11.24 -1.13 12.76
C VAL A 161 10.03 -0.96 13.69
N LEU A 162 9.24 -2.02 13.87
CA LEU A 162 8.05 -2.06 14.70
C LEU A 162 7.89 -3.46 15.28
N SER A 163 8.32 -3.67 16.53
CA SER A 163 8.09 -4.93 17.24
C SER A 163 6.61 -5.10 17.64
N GLN A 164 6.20 -6.33 17.96
CA GLN A 164 4.84 -6.58 18.46
C GLN A 164 4.55 -5.79 19.74
N ALA A 165 5.48 -5.76 20.70
CA ALA A 165 5.31 -5.00 21.93
C ALA A 165 5.13 -3.50 21.65
N ARG A 166 5.83 -2.97 20.64
CA ARG A 166 5.67 -1.59 20.22
C ARG A 166 4.32 -1.35 19.54
N PHE A 167 3.87 -2.26 18.68
CA PHE A 167 2.53 -2.22 18.09
C PHE A 167 1.44 -2.22 19.18
N ASP A 168 1.58 -3.09 20.19
CA ASP A 168 0.65 -3.17 21.32
C ASP A 168 0.58 -1.85 22.10
N GLN A 169 1.73 -1.21 22.35
CA GLN A 169 1.78 0.10 23.00
C GLN A 169 1.15 1.23 22.17
N LEU A 170 1.30 1.18 20.84
CA LEU A 170 0.75 2.19 19.93
C LEU A 170 -0.76 2.05 19.73
N PHE A 171 -1.29 0.83 19.82
CA PHE A 171 -2.70 0.52 19.59
C PHE A 171 -3.33 -0.27 20.74
N PRO A 172 -3.33 0.28 21.97
CA PRO A 172 -3.78 -0.46 23.15
C PRO A 172 -5.28 -0.74 23.16
N VAL A 173 -6.09 0.12 22.54
CA VAL A 173 -7.57 0.05 22.53
C VAL A 173 -8.14 -0.48 21.21
N ARG A 174 -7.30 -0.98 20.31
CA ARG A 174 -7.75 -1.52 19.02
C ARG A 174 -8.75 -2.65 19.22
N HIS A 175 -9.59 -2.87 18.22
CA HIS A 175 -10.40 -4.07 18.14
C HIS A 175 -9.50 -5.31 18.11
N ILE A 176 -9.88 -6.38 18.81
CA ILE A 176 -9.10 -7.62 18.93
C ILE A 176 -8.70 -8.29 17.61
N ASN A 177 -9.44 -8.06 16.51
CA ASN A 177 -9.12 -8.63 15.19
C ASN A 177 -7.97 -7.90 14.48
N TYR A 178 -7.63 -6.68 14.91
CA TYR A 178 -6.39 -6.02 14.49
C TYR A 178 -5.21 -6.57 15.28
N SER A 179 -4.74 -7.75 14.91
CA SER A 179 -3.55 -8.36 15.52
C SER A 179 -2.27 -7.95 14.78
N TYR A 180 -1.14 -7.99 15.49
CA TYR A 180 0.17 -7.77 14.86
C TYR A 180 0.45 -8.80 13.75
N THR A 181 0.06 -10.07 13.96
CA THR A 181 0.13 -11.10 12.91
C THR A 181 -0.69 -10.73 11.67
N ASN A 182 -1.89 -10.16 11.82
CA ASN A 182 -2.70 -9.72 10.68
C ASN A 182 -2.08 -8.52 9.95
N LEU A 183 -1.43 -7.59 10.68
CA LEU A 183 -0.62 -6.53 10.06
C LEU A 183 0.51 -7.15 9.21
N LEU A 184 1.29 -8.07 9.79
CA LEU A 184 2.38 -8.73 9.07
C LEU A 184 1.89 -9.51 7.85
N ARG A 185 0.73 -10.18 7.94
CA ARG A 185 0.10 -10.88 6.80
C ARG A 185 -0.34 -9.93 5.69
N GLY A 186 -0.95 -8.80 6.05
CA GLY A 186 -1.27 -7.74 5.08
C GLY A 186 -0.03 -7.20 4.38
N VAL A 187 1.06 -6.97 5.12
CA VAL A 187 2.35 -6.55 4.57
C VAL A 187 2.91 -7.64 3.65
N ALA A 188 2.91 -8.89 4.09
CA ALA A 188 3.40 -10.02 3.30
C ALA A 188 2.68 -10.15 1.96
N LYS A 189 1.35 -9.98 1.94
CA LYS A 189 0.56 -10.10 0.73
C LYS A 189 0.98 -9.10 -0.34
N PHE A 190 1.43 -7.91 0.04
CA PHE A 190 1.82 -6.84 -0.89
C PHE A 190 3.29 -6.44 -0.70
N PRO A 191 4.25 -7.17 -1.31
CA PRO A 191 5.68 -6.94 -1.16
C PRO A 191 6.14 -5.49 -1.38
N ALA A 192 5.44 -4.74 -2.25
CA ALA A 192 5.72 -3.34 -2.53
C ALA A 192 5.61 -2.42 -1.30
N TYR A 193 4.83 -2.80 -0.29
CA TYR A 193 4.79 -2.07 0.98
C TYR A 193 5.98 -2.49 1.85
N CYS A 194 6.83 -1.52 2.19
CA CYS A 194 8.13 -1.74 2.84
C CYS A 194 9.13 -2.59 2.02
N ASP A 195 9.12 -2.47 0.68
CA ASP A 195 9.97 -3.23 -0.24
C ASP A 195 11.45 -2.81 -0.23
N ASN A 196 12.34 -3.64 -0.76
CA ASN A 196 13.75 -3.32 -1.01
C ASN A 196 13.91 -2.27 -2.12
N TYR A 197 14.95 -1.45 -2.00
CA TYR A 197 15.31 -0.43 -2.97
C TYR A 197 16.74 -0.66 -3.46
N GLN A 198 16.92 -0.67 -4.78
CA GLN A 198 18.23 -0.90 -5.42
C GLN A 198 18.92 0.41 -5.84
N ASP A 199 18.27 1.55 -5.61
CA ASP A 199 18.69 2.90 -6.03
C ASP A 199 19.35 3.71 -4.89
N GLY A 200 19.75 3.04 -3.81
CA GLY A 200 20.42 3.65 -2.66
C GLY A 200 19.49 4.29 -1.63
N ARG A 201 18.16 4.28 -1.85
CA ARG A 201 17.19 4.75 -0.86
C ARG A 201 17.23 3.92 0.43
N ASN A 202 17.08 4.57 1.57
CA ASN A 202 17.05 3.90 2.87
C ASN A 202 15.71 3.20 3.10
N ALA A 203 15.71 1.91 2.81
CA ALA A 203 14.58 1.01 2.87
C ALA A 203 13.89 0.97 4.26
N ASP A 204 14.66 0.95 5.35
CA ASP A 204 14.14 0.93 6.72
C ASP A 204 13.55 2.30 7.11
N ALA A 205 14.16 3.41 6.69
CA ALA A 205 13.62 4.75 6.92
C ALA A 205 12.30 4.99 6.18
N ILE A 206 12.20 4.55 4.93
CA ILE A 206 10.96 4.61 4.15
C ILE A 206 9.88 3.75 4.80
N CYS A 207 10.22 2.55 5.26
CA CYS A 207 9.24 1.69 5.94
C CYS A 207 8.69 2.33 7.22
N ARG A 208 9.54 2.96 8.05
CA ARG A 208 9.09 3.75 9.20
C ARG A 208 8.10 4.85 8.79
N LYS A 209 8.41 5.59 7.71
CA LYS A 209 7.55 6.66 7.20
C LYS A 209 6.21 6.13 6.67
N LEU A 210 6.21 5.04 5.92
CA LEU A 210 5.00 4.36 5.45
C LEU A 210 4.08 3.94 6.60
N LEU A 211 4.66 3.32 7.64
CA LEU A 211 3.94 2.93 8.85
C LEU A 211 3.37 4.16 9.58
N ALA A 212 4.18 5.20 9.79
CA ALA A 212 3.73 6.44 10.43
C ALA A 212 2.56 7.09 9.67
N THR A 213 2.68 7.18 8.34
CA THR A 213 1.62 7.68 7.46
C THR A 213 0.35 6.85 7.56
N SER A 214 0.45 5.52 7.47
CA SER A 214 -0.70 4.62 7.53
C SER A 214 -1.39 4.69 8.90
N PHE A 215 -0.62 4.68 9.98
CA PHE A 215 -1.15 4.75 11.35
C PHE A 215 -1.86 6.07 11.63
N ALA A 216 -1.34 7.19 11.13
CA ALA A 216 -1.99 8.49 11.24
C ALA A 216 -3.33 8.53 10.49
N HIS A 217 -3.41 7.90 9.32
CA HIS A 217 -4.68 7.75 8.62
C HIS A 217 -5.63 6.85 9.41
N PHE A 218 -5.16 5.73 9.98
CA PHE A 218 -5.99 4.83 10.79
C PHE A 218 -6.62 5.54 12.00
N THR A 219 -5.92 6.50 12.64
CA THR A 219 -6.50 7.32 13.72
C THR A 219 -7.77 8.02 13.27
N GLN A 220 -7.75 8.64 12.08
CA GLN A 220 -8.91 9.37 11.57
C GLN A 220 -9.98 8.43 10.97
N GLU A 221 -9.59 7.35 10.28
CA GLU A 221 -10.53 6.42 9.64
C GLU A 221 -11.26 5.53 10.65
N THR A 222 -10.56 5.07 11.68
CA THR A 222 -11.03 3.98 12.54
C THR A 222 -10.89 4.26 14.03
N GLY A 223 -10.35 5.41 14.42
CA GLY A 223 -10.12 5.72 15.82
C GLY A 223 -11.39 6.05 16.59
N ALA A 224 -11.41 5.75 17.89
CA ALA A 224 -12.48 6.22 18.76
C ALA A 224 -12.52 7.75 18.82
N ASN A 225 -11.34 8.38 18.93
CA ASN A 225 -11.15 9.83 18.99
C ASN A 225 -11.95 10.50 20.12
N TRP A 226 -12.07 9.80 21.26
CA TRP A 226 -12.79 10.29 22.43
C TRP A 226 -11.81 10.91 23.44
N PRO A 227 -12.01 12.19 23.83
CA PRO A 227 -11.10 12.88 24.75
C PRO A 227 -10.92 12.19 26.11
N ALA A 228 -11.94 11.48 26.59
CA ALA A 228 -11.98 10.86 27.92
C ALA A 228 -11.87 9.32 27.89
N LEU A 229 -11.43 8.71 26.79
CA LEU A 229 -11.27 7.25 26.75
C LEU A 229 -10.10 6.81 27.65
N THR A 230 -10.41 5.98 28.63
CA THR A 230 -9.41 5.35 29.53
C THR A 230 -9.34 3.85 29.29
N ALA A 231 -8.31 3.19 29.84
CA ALA A 231 -8.23 1.73 29.78
C ALA A 231 -9.40 1.05 30.51
N ALA A 232 -9.86 1.58 31.65
CA ALA A 232 -11.02 1.05 32.35
C ALA A 232 -12.28 1.08 31.48
N THR A 233 -12.55 2.22 30.83
CA THR A 233 -13.70 2.36 29.93
C THR A 233 -13.58 1.45 28.72
N ALA A 234 -12.41 1.36 28.09
CA ALA A 234 -12.18 0.49 26.94
C ALA A 234 -12.40 -1.00 27.26
N ARG A 235 -12.01 -1.45 28.46
CA ARG A 235 -12.25 -2.84 28.92
C ARG A 235 -13.72 -3.20 29.08
N GLY A 236 -14.62 -2.20 29.19
CA GLY A 236 -16.06 -2.41 29.18
C GLY A 236 -16.61 -2.88 27.82
N TYR A 237 -15.85 -2.70 26.73
CA TYR A 237 -16.21 -3.16 25.40
C TYR A 237 -15.54 -4.51 25.12
N ALA A 238 -16.34 -5.56 24.93
CA ALA A 238 -15.84 -6.94 24.76
C ALA A 238 -14.84 -7.06 23.60
N ASP A 239 -15.12 -6.39 22.48
CA ASP A 239 -14.30 -6.42 21.26
C ASP A 239 -12.96 -5.66 21.38
N HIS A 240 -12.74 -4.95 22.49
CA HIS A 240 -11.54 -4.18 22.78
C HIS A 240 -10.81 -4.68 24.02
N ASN A 241 -11.46 -5.50 24.85
CA ASN A 241 -10.89 -6.03 26.08
C ASN A 241 -9.77 -7.03 25.76
N ASN A 242 -8.53 -6.53 25.80
CA ASN A 242 -7.33 -7.29 25.47
C ASN A 242 -6.27 -7.16 26.58
N PRO A 243 -5.25 -8.04 26.62
CA PRO A 243 -4.26 -8.06 27.70
C PRO A 243 -3.45 -6.76 27.86
N VAL A 244 -3.29 -5.96 26.79
CA VAL A 244 -2.54 -4.71 26.84
C VAL A 244 -3.22 -3.71 27.78
N LEU A 245 -4.55 -3.62 27.74
CA LEU A 245 -5.32 -2.68 28.55
C LEU A 245 -5.16 -2.91 30.06
N ALA A 246 -4.97 -4.16 30.49
CA ALA A 246 -4.76 -4.47 31.90
C ALA A 246 -3.42 -3.92 32.43
N SER A 247 -2.44 -3.69 31.56
CA SER A 247 -1.12 -3.17 31.94
C SER A 247 -1.03 -1.64 31.99
N LEU A 248 -2.06 -0.94 31.51
CA LEU A 248 -2.10 0.52 31.47
C LEU A 248 -2.68 1.14 32.75
N PRO A 249 -2.36 2.41 33.04
CA PRO A 249 -3.10 3.18 34.05
C PRO A 249 -4.60 3.22 33.73
N GLN A 250 -5.42 2.73 34.66
CA GLN A 250 -6.84 2.46 34.38
C GLN A 250 -7.69 3.73 34.21
N ASN A 251 -7.29 4.83 34.84
CA ASN A 251 -8.06 6.08 34.89
C ASN A 251 -7.38 7.25 34.15
N GLU A 252 -6.28 6.99 33.44
CA GLU A 252 -5.64 8.02 32.61
C GLU A 252 -6.24 8.03 31.21
N ALA A 253 -6.42 9.23 30.66
CA ALA A 253 -6.90 9.40 29.31
C ALA A 253 -5.86 8.90 28.31
N ILE A 254 -6.29 8.06 27.38
CA ILE A 254 -5.47 7.52 26.30
C ILE A 254 -5.38 8.59 25.21
N PRO A 255 -4.19 9.02 24.77
CA PRO A 255 -4.05 10.02 23.71
C PRO A 255 -4.75 9.60 22.42
N ALA A 256 -5.38 10.55 21.72
CA ALA A 256 -6.19 10.27 20.52
C ALA A 256 -5.46 9.45 19.45
N TYR A 257 -4.17 9.71 19.19
CA TYR A 257 -3.41 8.93 18.20
C TYR A 257 -3.31 7.44 18.55
N ARG A 258 -3.31 7.09 19.84
CA ARG A 258 -3.32 5.70 20.33
C ARG A 258 -4.71 5.05 20.31
N GLN A 259 -5.74 5.78 19.91
CA GLN A 259 -7.11 5.28 19.81
C GLN A 259 -7.47 4.75 18.42
N ALA A 260 -6.52 4.74 17.48
CA ALA A 260 -6.70 4.16 16.14
C ALA A 260 -7.10 2.69 16.19
N LEU A 261 -7.67 2.18 15.09
CA LEU A 261 -8.08 0.78 14.92
C LEU A 261 -9.16 0.34 15.90
N TRP A 262 -9.98 1.28 16.39
CA TRP A 262 -11.14 0.98 17.22
C TRP A 262 -12.25 0.33 16.37
N PHE A 263 -12.66 0.97 15.28
CA PHE A 263 -13.72 0.46 14.43
C PHE A 263 -13.19 -0.52 13.36
N LEU A 264 -13.81 -1.71 13.26
CA LEU A 264 -13.64 -2.63 12.13
C LEU A 264 -14.58 -2.32 10.97
N ARG A 265 -15.75 -1.78 11.29
CA ARG A 265 -16.87 -1.49 10.40
C ARG A 265 -17.28 -0.05 10.63
N GLU A 266 -17.73 0.60 9.56
CA GLU A 266 -18.22 1.97 9.63
C GLU A 266 -19.32 2.08 10.69
N SER A 267 -19.18 3.07 11.58
CA SER A 267 -20.12 3.26 12.68
C SER A 267 -21.53 3.51 12.13
N GLY A 268 -22.53 2.80 12.66
CA GLY A 268 -23.92 2.86 12.19
C GLY A 268 -24.28 1.84 11.11
N TYR A 269 -23.33 1.05 10.60
CA TYR A 269 -23.58 0.01 9.60
C TYR A 269 -23.49 -1.40 10.19
N ASN A 270 -24.33 -2.30 9.66
CA ASN A 270 -24.36 -3.72 10.03
C ASN A 270 -24.21 -4.61 8.79
N GLU A 271 -23.59 -5.78 8.97
CA GLU A 271 -23.49 -6.77 7.90
C GLU A 271 -24.87 -7.22 7.41
N GLY A 272 -24.99 -7.42 6.09
CA GLY A 272 -26.25 -7.81 5.45
C GLY A 272 -27.34 -6.72 5.45
N SER A 273 -27.10 -5.58 6.10
CA SER A 273 -28.01 -4.44 6.07
C SER A 273 -28.04 -3.80 4.68
N THR A 274 -29.22 -3.34 4.27
CA THR A 274 -29.46 -2.67 2.97
C THR A 274 -29.45 -1.15 3.12
N VAL A 275 -28.78 -0.65 4.17
CA VAL A 275 -29.06 0.66 4.75
C VAL A 275 -28.26 1.79 4.07
N GLY A 276 -27.33 1.49 3.15
CA GLY A 276 -26.36 2.49 2.70
C GLY A 276 -26.39 2.94 1.25
N SER A 277 -25.72 4.08 1.07
CA SER A 277 -25.40 4.76 -0.17
C SER A 277 -24.11 4.27 -0.83
N TYR A 278 -23.38 3.30 -0.24
CA TYR A 278 -22.08 2.82 -0.76
C TYR A 278 -22.24 1.75 -1.83
N GLN A 279 -23.02 2.05 -2.86
CA GLN A 279 -23.33 1.12 -3.93
C GLN A 279 -23.44 1.83 -5.29
N ASP A 280 -22.66 1.37 -6.26
CA ASP A 280 -22.80 1.69 -7.69
C ASP A 280 -23.25 0.43 -8.42
N CYS A 281 -24.51 0.03 -8.20
CA CYS A 281 -25.07 -1.20 -8.75
C CYS A 281 -25.56 -1.02 -10.18
N PHE A 282 -25.42 -2.09 -10.97
CA PHE A 282 -25.91 -2.10 -12.34
C PHE A 282 -27.44 -2.07 -12.35
N ASN A 283 -28.02 -1.08 -13.04
CA ASN A 283 -29.46 -0.85 -13.13
C ASN A 283 -29.96 -0.86 -14.59
N GLY A 284 -29.21 -1.47 -15.51
CA GLY A 284 -29.55 -1.56 -16.94
C GLY A 284 -28.74 -0.60 -17.83
N ALA A 285 -29.27 -0.32 -19.02
CA ALA A 285 -28.63 0.54 -20.00
C ALA A 285 -28.39 1.95 -19.42
N GLY A 286 -27.16 2.45 -19.53
CA GLY A 286 -26.73 3.74 -18.95
C GLY A 286 -26.04 3.64 -17.59
N SER A 287 -25.95 2.44 -16.99
CA SER A 287 -25.14 2.25 -15.78
C SER A 287 -23.64 2.49 -16.06
N SER A 288 -22.89 2.84 -15.01
CA SER A 288 -21.44 3.06 -15.13
C SER A 288 -20.73 1.78 -15.61
N ILE A 289 -19.59 1.92 -16.30
CA ILE A 289 -18.79 0.74 -16.65
C ILE A 289 -18.32 -0.02 -15.40
N PHE A 290 -18.09 0.67 -14.28
CA PHE A 290 -17.67 0.02 -13.04
C PHE A 290 -18.75 -0.88 -12.45
N SER A 291 -20.02 -0.50 -12.55
CA SER A 291 -21.13 -1.35 -12.12
C SER A 291 -21.27 -2.64 -12.96
N ILE A 292 -20.76 -2.65 -14.20
CA ILE A 292 -20.71 -3.82 -15.07
C ILE A 292 -19.60 -4.79 -14.62
N PHE A 293 -18.39 -4.27 -14.38
CA PHE A 293 -17.22 -5.10 -14.04
C PHE A 293 -17.11 -5.42 -12.55
N TYR A 294 -17.72 -4.62 -11.69
CA TYR A 294 -17.74 -4.76 -10.24
C TYR A 294 -19.19 -4.77 -9.73
N PRO A 295 -20.02 -5.72 -10.18
CA PRO A 295 -21.45 -5.69 -9.91
C PRO A 295 -21.77 -5.97 -8.45
N CYS A 296 -22.79 -5.28 -7.93
CA CYS A 296 -23.26 -5.54 -6.58
C CYS A 296 -23.83 -6.96 -6.45
N ALA A 297 -23.48 -7.66 -5.38
CA ALA A 297 -24.18 -8.85 -4.92
C ALA A 297 -25.53 -8.51 -4.28
N GLN A 298 -26.41 -9.51 -4.15
CA GLN A 298 -27.67 -9.43 -3.42
C GLN A 298 -27.67 -10.44 -2.26
N ASN A 299 -28.37 -10.11 -1.18
CA ASN A 299 -28.65 -11.06 -0.09
C ASN A 299 -29.75 -12.06 -0.50
N ALA A 300 -30.07 -13.00 0.40
CA ALA A 300 -31.10 -14.03 0.18
C ALA A 300 -32.51 -13.48 -0.09
N HIS A 301 -32.76 -12.20 0.21
CA HIS A 301 -34.03 -11.52 -0.06
C HIS A 301 -34.01 -10.70 -1.37
N GLY A 302 -32.98 -10.89 -2.21
CA GLY A 302 -32.83 -10.17 -3.49
C GLY A 302 -32.48 -8.69 -3.34
N ARG A 303 -32.02 -8.25 -2.16
CA ARG A 303 -31.63 -6.85 -1.93
C ARG A 303 -30.12 -6.70 -2.07
N HIS A 304 -29.66 -5.64 -2.74
CA HIS A 304 -28.23 -5.38 -2.91
C HIS A 304 -27.51 -5.27 -1.56
N LEU A 305 -26.32 -5.85 -1.51
CA LEU A 305 -25.40 -5.67 -0.40
C LEU A 305 -24.83 -4.26 -0.41
N ASP A 306 -24.57 -3.74 0.78
CA ASP A 306 -23.93 -2.45 0.98
C ASP A 306 -22.42 -2.58 1.23
N TYR A 307 -21.64 -1.76 0.53
CA TYR A 307 -20.17 -1.79 0.56
C TYR A 307 -19.61 -0.66 1.43
N PHE A 308 -20.19 -0.47 2.62
CA PHE A 308 -19.70 0.48 3.62
C PHE A 308 -18.27 0.16 4.10
N GLY A 309 -17.69 1.11 4.84
CA GLY A 309 -16.30 1.05 5.30
C GLY A 309 -15.98 -0.19 6.13
N ARG A 310 -14.95 -0.95 5.70
CA ARG A 310 -14.40 -2.08 6.47
C ARG A 310 -12.88 -2.02 6.60
N GLY A 311 -12.37 -2.55 7.71
CA GLY A 311 -10.94 -2.62 8.02
C GLY A 311 -10.29 -1.26 8.24
N SER A 312 -8.95 -1.28 8.32
CA SER A 312 -8.12 -0.14 8.69
C SER A 312 -8.17 1.03 7.72
N LYS A 313 -8.52 0.76 6.44
CA LYS A 313 -8.74 1.78 5.42
C LYS A 313 -10.14 2.40 5.46
N GLN A 314 -11.09 1.72 6.11
CA GLN A 314 -12.52 1.88 5.81
C GLN A 314 -12.74 1.75 4.29
N LEU A 315 -12.40 0.58 3.74
CA LEU A 315 -12.59 0.31 2.30
C LEU A 315 -14.10 0.34 2.01
N SER A 316 -14.51 1.21 1.09
CA SER A 316 -15.92 1.41 0.73
C SER A 316 -16.14 1.36 -0.77
N TRP A 317 -17.38 1.11 -1.20
CA TRP A 317 -17.85 0.99 -2.58
C TRP A 317 -17.44 -0.29 -3.33
N ASN A 318 -18.39 -0.88 -4.08
CA ASN A 318 -18.17 -2.06 -4.92
C ASN A 318 -17.00 -1.88 -5.89
N TYR A 319 -16.79 -0.69 -6.45
CA TYR A 319 -15.67 -0.41 -7.34
C TYR A 319 -14.30 -0.30 -6.65
N ASN A 320 -14.23 -0.42 -5.33
CA ASN A 320 -12.98 -0.69 -4.60
C ASN A 320 -12.89 -2.16 -4.15
N TYR A 321 -13.99 -2.74 -3.66
CA TYR A 321 -14.02 -4.17 -3.29
C TYR A 321 -13.73 -5.10 -4.48
N GLY A 322 -14.27 -4.78 -5.66
CA GLY A 322 -14.08 -5.55 -6.88
C GLY A 322 -12.60 -5.63 -7.30
N PRO A 323 -11.92 -4.49 -7.54
CA PRO A 323 -10.48 -4.50 -7.84
C PRO A 323 -9.63 -5.12 -6.74
N PHE A 324 -9.95 -4.90 -5.46
CA PHE A 324 -9.24 -5.53 -4.36
C PHE A 324 -9.39 -7.06 -4.40
N SER A 325 -10.61 -7.56 -4.64
CA SER A 325 -10.89 -8.98 -4.83
C SER A 325 -10.15 -9.56 -6.04
N LYS A 326 -10.21 -8.88 -7.19
CA LYS A 326 -9.48 -9.29 -8.41
C LYS A 326 -7.97 -9.35 -8.18
N SER A 327 -7.41 -8.40 -7.44
CA SER A 327 -5.98 -8.37 -7.11
C SER A 327 -5.55 -9.57 -6.27
N LEU A 328 -6.42 -10.04 -5.36
CA LEU A 328 -6.12 -11.14 -4.43
C LEU A 328 -6.39 -12.51 -5.02
N TYR A 329 -7.49 -12.65 -5.77
CA TYR A 329 -8.10 -13.94 -6.12
C TYR A 329 -8.25 -14.16 -7.62
N GLY A 330 -7.96 -13.15 -8.46
CA GLY A 330 -8.31 -13.17 -9.88
C GLY A 330 -9.82 -13.09 -10.17
N ASP A 331 -10.65 -12.99 -9.14
CA ASP A 331 -12.12 -12.95 -9.21
C ASP A 331 -12.65 -11.77 -8.38
N VAL A 332 -13.49 -10.95 -9.01
CA VAL A 332 -14.13 -9.80 -8.37
C VAL A 332 -15.17 -10.23 -7.32
N ASN A 333 -15.77 -11.41 -7.48
CA ASN A 333 -16.94 -11.82 -6.70
C ASN A 333 -16.61 -12.28 -5.28
N VAL A 334 -15.37 -12.71 -5.02
CA VAL A 334 -14.98 -13.26 -3.71
C VAL A 334 -15.22 -12.26 -2.57
N LEU A 335 -14.96 -10.97 -2.79
CA LEU A 335 -15.28 -9.92 -1.82
C LEU A 335 -16.55 -9.13 -2.16
N LEU A 336 -17.05 -9.17 -3.40
CA LEU A 336 -18.34 -8.56 -3.70
C LEU A 336 -19.51 -9.35 -3.08
N ASP A 337 -19.42 -10.68 -3.05
CA ASP A 337 -20.44 -11.56 -2.47
C ASP A 337 -20.32 -11.69 -0.95
N ALA A 338 -19.14 -11.44 -0.40
CA ALA A 338 -18.86 -11.54 1.02
C ALA A 338 -18.00 -10.38 1.54
N PRO A 339 -18.48 -9.12 1.47
CA PRO A 339 -17.68 -7.94 1.82
C PRO A 339 -17.23 -7.93 3.28
N GLY A 340 -17.98 -8.55 4.19
CA GLY A 340 -17.60 -8.71 5.61
C GLY A 340 -16.24 -9.38 5.85
N ARG A 341 -15.75 -10.20 4.91
CA ARG A 341 -14.43 -10.83 4.98
C ARG A 341 -13.28 -9.83 5.12
N VAL A 342 -13.46 -8.59 4.64
CA VAL A 342 -12.48 -7.52 4.78
C VAL A 342 -12.27 -7.14 6.25
N ALA A 343 -13.30 -7.18 7.09
CA ALA A 343 -13.19 -6.88 8.52
C ALA A 343 -12.70 -8.09 9.35
N ASP A 344 -13.14 -9.30 9.00
CA ASP A 344 -13.05 -10.46 9.89
C ASP A 344 -11.78 -11.32 9.69
N SER A 345 -10.86 -10.91 8.81
CA SER A 345 -9.63 -11.64 8.51
C SER A 345 -8.41 -10.72 8.45
N TRP A 346 -7.24 -11.23 8.08
CA TRP A 346 -6.04 -10.41 7.85
C TRP A 346 -6.23 -9.36 6.74
N LEU A 347 -7.31 -9.46 5.96
CA LEU A 347 -7.73 -8.45 5.00
C LEU A 347 -8.02 -7.08 5.65
N ASN A 348 -8.22 -7.03 6.98
CA ASN A 348 -8.49 -5.77 7.69
C ASN A 348 -7.31 -4.79 7.64
N PHE A 349 -6.07 -5.28 7.59
CA PHE A 349 -4.88 -4.49 7.27
C PHE A 349 -4.55 -4.51 5.78
N ALA A 350 -4.79 -5.64 5.12
CA ALA A 350 -4.45 -5.78 3.71
C ALA A 350 -5.20 -4.79 2.82
N SER A 351 -6.43 -4.38 3.17
CA SER A 351 -7.19 -3.39 2.41
C SER A 351 -6.51 -2.01 2.37
N ALA A 352 -5.93 -1.57 3.48
CA ALA A 352 -5.16 -0.32 3.53
C ALA A 352 -3.84 -0.42 2.77
N ILE A 353 -3.16 -1.55 2.92
CA ILE A 353 -1.88 -1.78 2.25
C ILE A 353 -2.08 -1.88 0.74
N TRP A 354 -3.11 -2.61 0.29
CA TRP A 354 -3.55 -2.65 -1.11
C TRP A 354 -3.84 -1.24 -1.62
N PHE A 355 -4.66 -0.47 -0.91
CA PHE A 355 -4.97 0.92 -1.31
C PHE A 355 -3.71 1.78 -1.41
N ALA A 356 -2.70 1.54 -0.56
CA ALA A 356 -1.44 2.28 -0.59
C ALA A 356 -0.55 1.97 -1.80
N VAL A 357 -0.59 0.75 -2.32
CA VAL A 357 0.23 0.31 -3.46
C VAL A 357 -0.52 0.34 -4.80
N TYR A 358 -1.85 0.32 -4.77
CA TYR A 358 -2.69 0.23 -5.95
C TYR A 358 -2.86 1.63 -6.61
N PRO A 359 -2.62 1.76 -7.93
CA PRO A 359 -2.78 3.02 -8.65
C PRO A 359 -4.26 3.37 -8.83
N GLN A 360 -4.60 4.65 -8.73
CA GLN A 360 -5.97 5.15 -8.98
C GLN A 360 -5.91 6.45 -9.79
N SER A 361 -5.39 6.35 -11.02
CA SER A 361 -5.12 7.50 -11.89
C SER A 361 -6.35 8.44 -11.96
N PRO A 362 -6.17 9.77 -11.78
CA PRO A 362 -4.90 10.50 -11.80
C PRO A 362 -4.09 10.46 -10.49
N LYS A 363 -4.55 9.78 -9.44
CA LYS A 363 -3.82 9.63 -8.18
C LYS A 363 -2.72 8.55 -8.32
N PRO A 364 -1.50 8.79 -7.82
CA PRO A 364 -0.46 7.77 -7.83
C PRO A 364 -0.74 6.73 -6.74
N PRO A 365 -0.04 5.58 -6.73
CA PRO A 365 0.12 4.80 -5.52
C PRO A 365 0.56 5.71 -4.37
N MET A 366 -0.10 5.63 -3.21
CA MET A 366 0.25 6.44 -2.04
C MET A 366 1.71 6.21 -1.61
N THR A 367 2.20 4.98 -1.78
CA THR A 367 3.62 4.63 -1.54
C THR A 367 4.61 5.50 -2.31
N TRP A 368 4.28 5.94 -3.53
CA TRP A 368 5.16 6.77 -4.35
C TRP A 368 5.29 8.21 -3.83
N VAL A 369 4.28 8.71 -3.12
CA VAL A 369 4.38 9.99 -2.40
C VAL A 369 5.33 9.86 -1.22
N VAL A 370 5.25 8.73 -0.50
CA VAL A 370 6.02 8.53 0.74
C VAL A 370 7.49 8.19 0.47
N ASP A 371 7.76 7.40 -0.57
CA ASP A 371 9.11 6.95 -0.89
C ASP A 371 9.88 7.87 -1.86
N GLY A 372 9.25 8.95 -2.29
CA GLY A 372 9.82 9.97 -3.18
C GLY A 372 9.81 9.62 -4.67
N SER A 373 9.19 8.51 -5.09
CA SER A 373 9.11 8.13 -6.50
C SER A 373 8.26 9.10 -7.33
N TRP A 374 7.27 9.75 -6.72
CA TRP A 374 6.52 10.83 -7.38
C TRP A 374 7.26 12.16 -7.25
N VAL A 375 7.68 12.69 -8.40
CA VAL A 375 8.28 14.02 -8.53
C VAL A 375 7.28 14.95 -9.24
N PRO A 376 6.75 15.99 -8.57
CA PRO A 376 5.79 16.90 -9.17
C PRO A 376 6.30 17.54 -10.47
N ASN A 377 5.47 17.56 -11.52
CA ASN A 377 5.75 18.33 -12.73
C ASN A 377 5.11 19.73 -12.68
N ALA A 378 5.10 20.45 -13.81
CA ALA A 378 4.52 21.80 -13.89
C ALA A 378 3.01 21.81 -13.60
N ILE A 379 2.27 20.77 -14.01
CA ILE A 379 0.83 20.63 -13.77
C ILE A 379 0.56 20.40 -12.28
N ASP A 380 1.36 19.55 -11.64
CA ASP A 380 1.28 19.31 -10.20
C ASP A 380 1.51 20.60 -9.40
N ARG A 381 2.59 21.33 -9.72
CA ARG A 381 2.91 22.61 -9.06
C ARG A 381 1.83 23.68 -9.28
N ALA A 382 1.26 23.76 -10.48
CA ALA A 382 0.15 24.70 -10.77
C ALA A 382 -1.12 24.38 -9.95
N ASN A 383 -1.28 23.13 -9.52
CA ASN A 383 -2.35 22.68 -8.64
C ASN A 383 -1.96 22.66 -7.16
N SER A 384 -0.83 23.30 -6.80
CA SER A 384 -0.26 23.32 -5.45
C SER A 384 0.01 21.93 -4.87
N MET A 385 0.12 20.90 -5.72
CA MET A 385 0.47 19.55 -5.27
C MET A 385 1.94 19.53 -4.84
N LYS A 386 2.18 19.08 -3.61
CA LYS A 386 3.51 19.05 -2.97
C LYS A 386 3.77 17.66 -2.38
N PRO A 387 5.01 17.15 -2.43
CA PRO A 387 5.38 15.93 -1.72
C PRO A 387 5.21 16.10 -0.20
N GLY A 388 4.76 15.05 0.47
CA GLY A 388 4.54 15.03 1.91
C GLY A 388 3.22 14.39 2.32
N PHE A 389 2.98 14.33 3.63
CA PHE A 389 1.78 13.74 4.21
C PHE A 389 0.47 14.37 3.69
N GLY A 390 0.46 15.65 3.35
CA GLY A 390 -0.71 16.31 2.77
C GLY A 390 -1.18 15.67 1.46
N ALA A 391 -0.25 15.24 0.60
CA ALA A 391 -0.61 14.56 -0.64
C ALA A 391 -1.21 13.17 -0.37
N THR A 392 -0.85 12.48 0.71
CA THR A 392 -1.47 11.19 1.08
C THR A 392 -2.89 11.39 1.61
N VAL A 393 -3.16 12.48 2.34
CA VAL A 393 -4.52 12.92 2.68
C VAL A 393 -5.34 13.17 1.41
N PHE A 394 -4.77 13.86 0.42
CA PHE A 394 -5.45 14.11 -0.85
C PHE A 394 -5.81 12.82 -1.60
N ILE A 395 -4.89 11.85 -1.64
CA ILE A 395 -5.15 10.54 -2.27
C ILE A 395 -6.35 9.85 -1.63
N ILE A 396 -6.40 9.83 -0.29
CA ILE A 396 -7.45 9.15 0.47
C ILE A 396 -8.80 9.85 0.34
N ASN A 397 -8.87 11.16 0.58
CA ASN A 397 -10.15 11.87 0.66
C ASN A 397 -10.11 13.33 0.18
N GLY A 398 -9.23 13.67 -0.77
CA GLY A 398 -8.98 15.06 -1.17
C GLY A 398 -10.19 15.79 -1.74
N GLY A 399 -11.12 15.08 -2.38
CA GLY A 399 -12.36 15.67 -2.91
C GLY A 399 -13.30 16.21 -1.82
N ILE A 400 -13.12 15.77 -0.58
CA ILE A 400 -13.91 16.20 0.58
C ILE A 400 -13.04 17.03 1.53
N GLU A 401 -11.78 16.67 1.75
CA GLU A 401 -10.94 17.22 2.81
C GLU A 401 -10.04 18.40 2.37
N CYS A 402 -9.79 18.57 1.07
CA CYS A 402 -8.72 19.43 0.56
C CYS A 402 -9.22 20.47 -0.48
N GLY A 403 -8.33 21.37 -0.91
CA GLY A 403 -8.54 22.23 -2.08
C GLY A 403 -9.39 23.49 -1.88
N ALA A 404 -9.90 23.74 -0.67
CA ALA A 404 -10.68 24.94 -0.35
C ALA A 404 -9.82 26.21 -0.13
N GLY A 405 -8.50 26.06 -0.02
CA GLY A 405 -7.61 27.11 0.46
C GLY A 405 -7.77 27.39 1.96
N GLY A 406 -6.97 28.32 2.50
CA GLY A 406 -7.01 28.68 3.92
C GLY A 406 -6.43 27.58 4.83
N SER A 407 -7.11 27.31 5.94
CA SER A 407 -6.66 26.32 6.95
C SER A 407 -7.18 24.92 6.64
N ASP A 408 -6.43 23.87 6.99
CA ASP A 408 -6.95 22.51 6.79
C ASP A 408 -8.16 22.22 7.68
N LYS A 409 -9.06 21.37 7.19
CA LYS A 409 -10.25 20.93 7.91
C LYS A 409 -9.89 20.16 9.20
N PRO A 410 -10.78 20.10 10.20
CA PRO A 410 -10.53 19.41 11.47
C PRO A 410 -10.05 17.95 11.30
N GLN A 411 -10.62 17.22 10.33
CA GLN A 411 -10.22 15.84 10.03
C GLN A 411 -8.75 15.76 9.57
N VAL A 412 -8.30 16.71 8.76
CA VAL A 412 -6.91 16.79 8.30
C VAL A 412 -6.00 17.17 9.46
N GLN A 413 -6.41 18.11 10.32
CA GLN A 413 -5.64 18.47 11.52
C GLN A 413 -5.45 17.28 12.46
N ASN A 414 -6.48 16.45 12.64
CA ASN A 414 -6.37 15.19 13.42
C ASN A 414 -5.35 14.23 12.81
N ARG A 415 -5.37 14.05 11.47
CA ARG A 415 -4.38 13.24 10.76
C ARG A 415 -2.96 13.78 10.94
N ILE A 416 -2.77 15.10 10.83
CA ILE A 416 -1.47 15.76 11.00
C ILE A 416 -0.96 15.56 12.44
N ALA A 417 -1.83 15.75 13.44
CA ALA A 417 -1.47 15.54 14.84
C ALA A 417 -1.03 14.09 15.08
N ALA A 418 -1.80 13.11 14.60
CA ALA A 418 -1.44 11.70 14.69
C ALA A 418 -0.13 11.38 13.95
N TYR A 419 0.10 11.96 12.76
CA TYR A 419 1.32 11.75 11.99
C TYR A 419 2.56 12.24 12.72
N ARG A 420 2.50 13.40 13.39
CA ARG A 420 3.61 13.91 14.22
C ARG A 420 3.94 12.96 15.37
N GLU A 421 2.92 12.44 16.02
CA GLU A 421 3.07 11.47 17.11
C GLU A 421 3.70 10.17 16.59
N PHE A 422 3.14 9.53 15.56
CA PHE A 422 3.70 8.30 15.01
C PHE A 422 5.09 8.49 14.39
N ALA A 423 5.35 9.63 13.78
CA ALA A 423 6.70 9.96 13.29
C ALA A 423 7.70 9.98 14.44
N ARG A 424 7.38 10.62 15.57
CA ARG A 424 8.21 10.58 16.77
C ARG A 424 8.36 9.16 17.31
N GLU A 425 7.25 8.43 17.48
CA GLU A 425 7.23 7.10 18.07
C GLU A 425 8.01 6.06 17.23
N LEU A 426 8.10 6.26 15.92
CA LEU A 426 8.81 5.39 14.98
C LEU A 426 10.18 5.90 14.57
N GLY A 427 10.60 7.11 14.97
CA GLY A 427 11.89 7.69 14.57
C GLY A 427 11.94 8.15 13.11
N VAL A 428 10.85 8.73 12.61
CA VAL A 428 10.76 9.38 11.30
C VAL A 428 11.08 10.86 11.45
N THR A 429 12.08 11.33 10.70
CA THR A 429 12.35 12.77 10.57
C THR A 429 11.34 13.39 9.61
N ILE A 430 10.55 14.34 10.11
CA ILE A 430 9.70 15.20 9.28
C ILE A 430 10.58 16.36 8.81
N ALA A 431 10.75 16.50 7.49
CA ALA A 431 11.53 17.61 6.94
C ALA A 431 10.80 18.94 7.20
N ALA A 432 11.57 20.03 7.38
CA ALA A 432 11.01 21.34 7.70
C ALA A 432 10.07 21.87 6.59
N ASP A 433 10.33 21.45 5.35
CA ASP A 433 9.58 21.79 4.14
C ASP A 433 8.54 20.72 3.74
N GLU A 434 8.37 19.65 4.53
CA GLU A 434 7.36 18.62 4.23
C GLU A 434 5.95 19.19 4.37
N ALA A 435 5.18 19.13 3.27
CA ALA A 435 3.79 19.56 3.28
C ALA A 435 2.94 18.55 4.06
N LEU A 436 2.52 18.91 5.27
CA LEU A 436 1.66 18.05 6.11
C LEU A 436 0.17 18.20 5.83
N GLY A 437 -0.26 19.42 5.49
CA GLY A 437 -1.64 19.74 5.13
C GLY A 437 -1.91 19.68 3.62
N CYS A 438 -3.18 19.77 3.25
CA CYS A 438 -3.66 19.73 1.88
C CYS A 438 -4.66 20.85 1.53
N ALA A 439 -4.84 21.84 2.41
CA ALA A 439 -5.85 22.90 2.23
C ALA A 439 -5.79 23.57 0.85
N ASP A 440 -4.58 23.85 0.34
CA ASP A 440 -4.36 24.52 -0.95
C ASP A 440 -4.20 23.57 -2.14
N MET A 441 -4.11 22.25 -1.91
CA MET A 441 -3.92 21.24 -2.94
C MET A 441 -5.19 21.07 -3.78
N LYS A 442 -5.13 21.41 -5.07
CA LYS A 442 -6.28 21.35 -6.01
C LYS A 442 -6.45 20.00 -6.71
N GLY A 443 -5.53 19.08 -6.42
CA GLY A 443 -5.57 17.68 -6.82
C GLY A 443 -4.74 17.32 -8.03
N PHE A 444 -4.50 16.01 -8.17
CA PHE A 444 -3.90 15.41 -9.36
C PHE A 444 -4.84 15.54 -10.56
N LYS A 445 -4.31 15.98 -11.70
CA LYS A 445 -5.06 16.21 -12.94
C LYS A 445 -4.45 15.41 -14.09
N SER A 446 -5.16 15.35 -15.22
CA SER A 446 -4.61 14.85 -16.49
C SER A 446 -3.26 15.53 -16.77
N GLY A 447 -2.27 14.73 -17.17
CA GLY A 447 -0.89 15.19 -17.40
C GLY A 447 -0.03 15.42 -16.15
N SER A 448 -0.57 15.21 -14.93
CA SER A 448 0.24 15.12 -13.71
C SER A 448 1.33 14.06 -13.84
N ALA A 449 2.48 14.25 -13.18
CA ALA A 449 3.50 13.20 -13.10
C ALA A 449 3.02 11.96 -12.32
N ALA A 450 1.96 12.11 -11.53
CA ALA A 450 1.28 11.04 -10.82
C ALA A 450 0.22 10.30 -11.66
N ALA A 451 -0.25 10.92 -12.75
CA ALA A 451 -1.28 10.34 -13.60
C ALA A 451 -0.66 9.24 -14.48
N THR A 452 -0.63 8.02 -13.94
CA THR A 452 -0.14 6.84 -14.66
C THR A 452 -1.07 6.56 -15.84
N LYS A 453 -0.65 6.94 -17.05
CA LYS A 453 -1.41 6.75 -18.29
C LYS A 453 -1.37 5.29 -18.76
N THR A 454 -1.89 4.39 -17.93
CA THR A 454 -1.81 2.93 -18.08
C THR A 454 -3.16 2.26 -18.29
N TYR A 455 -4.24 2.96 -18.01
CA TYR A 455 -5.59 2.48 -18.24
C TYR A 455 -5.92 2.48 -19.72
N LEU A 456 -6.87 1.64 -20.12
CA LEU A 456 -7.24 1.43 -21.51
C LEU A 456 -8.71 1.76 -21.74
N ASP A 457 -8.98 2.52 -22.79
CA ASP A 457 -10.32 2.84 -23.26
C ASP A 457 -10.42 2.71 -24.79
N LYS A 458 -11.63 2.71 -25.32
CA LYS A 458 -11.91 2.61 -26.76
C LYS A 458 -11.14 3.67 -27.54
N ASN A 459 -10.45 3.25 -28.60
CA ASN A 459 -9.93 4.17 -29.60
C ASN A 459 -11.03 4.46 -30.64
N TRP A 460 -11.48 5.71 -30.69
CA TRP A 460 -12.53 6.16 -31.60
C TRP A 460 -12.04 6.53 -33.01
N SER A 461 -10.75 6.35 -33.31
CA SER A 461 -10.21 6.60 -34.65
C SER A 461 -10.94 5.79 -35.73
N TYR A 462 -11.19 6.43 -36.86
CA TYR A 462 -11.76 5.80 -38.04
C TYR A 462 -10.72 4.98 -38.80
N ASN A 463 -11.07 3.77 -39.22
CA ASN A 463 -10.26 2.94 -40.11
C ASN A 463 -11.10 2.45 -41.30
N PRO A 464 -10.87 2.96 -42.53
CA PRO A 464 -11.67 2.61 -43.71
C PRO A 464 -11.55 1.14 -44.11
N ASN A 465 -10.50 0.44 -43.66
CA ASN A 465 -10.27 -0.96 -43.99
C ASN A 465 -11.07 -1.93 -43.09
N HIS A 466 -11.72 -1.41 -42.05
CA HIS A 466 -12.50 -2.22 -41.12
C HIS A 466 -14.01 -2.02 -41.36
N PRO A 467 -14.84 -3.08 -41.25
CA PRO A 467 -16.29 -2.96 -41.29
C PRO A 467 -16.80 -1.91 -40.30
N GLY A 468 -17.67 -1.00 -40.78
CA GLY A 468 -18.20 0.09 -39.96
C GLY A 468 -17.19 1.19 -39.62
N GLY A 469 -15.97 1.14 -40.16
CA GLY A 469 -14.97 2.19 -39.96
C GLY A 469 -14.30 2.18 -38.59
N VAL A 470 -14.43 1.13 -37.79
CA VAL A 470 -13.95 1.09 -36.40
C VAL A 470 -12.46 0.76 -36.30
N SER A 471 -11.79 1.26 -35.26
CA SER A 471 -10.35 1.02 -35.07
C SER A 471 -9.98 -0.43 -34.73
N TRP A 472 -10.87 -1.16 -34.05
CA TRP A 472 -10.54 -2.40 -33.31
C TRP A 472 -9.30 -2.25 -32.41
N ALA A 473 -9.19 -1.09 -31.75
CA ALA A 473 -8.10 -0.79 -30.85
C ALA A 473 -8.60 -0.10 -29.58
N CYS A 474 -7.88 -0.34 -28.48
CA CYS A 474 -7.94 0.52 -27.32
C CYS A 474 -6.73 1.46 -27.31
N GLN A 475 -6.83 2.54 -26.55
CA GLN A 475 -5.79 3.54 -26.35
C GLN A 475 -5.55 3.79 -24.87
N LEU A 476 -4.37 4.33 -24.57
CA LEU A 476 -4.00 4.72 -23.21
C LEU A 476 -4.77 5.95 -22.75
N VAL A 477 -5.34 5.86 -21.54
CA VAL A 477 -6.01 6.97 -20.85
C VAL A 477 -5.46 7.14 -19.43
N ASP A 478 -5.68 8.31 -18.85
CA ASP A 478 -5.19 8.71 -17.53
C ASP A 478 -6.30 8.81 -16.47
N TYR A 479 -7.48 8.27 -16.77
CA TYR A 479 -8.56 8.02 -15.83
C TYR A 479 -8.76 6.50 -15.64
N GLN A 480 -9.37 6.13 -14.51
CA GLN A 480 -9.59 4.71 -14.19
C GLN A 480 -10.54 4.05 -15.18
N MET A 481 -10.17 2.84 -15.61
CA MET A 481 -10.98 1.91 -16.41
C MET A 481 -10.79 0.50 -15.85
N PRO A 482 -11.68 -0.46 -16.15
CA PRO A 482 -11.51 -1.85 -15.70
C PRO A 482 -10.32 -2.58 -16.35
N PHE A 483 -9.70 -1.97 -17.37
CA PHE A 483 -8.58 -2.52 -18.12
C PHE A 483 -7.33 -1.64 -17.96
N THR A 484 -6.18 -2.26 -17.74
CA THR A 484 -4.91 -1.55 -17.58
C THR A 484 -3.75 -2.37 -18.11
N LEU A 485 -2.77 -1.73 -18.78
CA LEU A 485 -1.54 -2.39 -19.23
C LEU A 485 -0.71 -2.97 -18.08
N ALA A 486 -0.98 -2.53 -16.85
CA ALA A 486 -0.38 -3.13 -15.66
C ALA A 486 -0.68 -4.64 -15.57
N ASN A 487 -1.85 -5.07 -16.07
CA ASN A 487 -2.23 -6.48 -16.19
C ASN A 487 -1.97 -6.95 -17.62
N PRO A 488 -1.06 -7.92 -17.84
CA PRO A 488 -0.86 -8.51 -19.17
C PRO A 488 -2.17 -9.08 -19.75
N GLY A 489 -2.44 -8.80 -21.02
CA GLY A 489 -3.63 -9.28 -21.72
C GLY A 489 -4.90 -8.42 -21.53
N ASP A 490 -4.88 -7.41 -20.66
CA ASP A 490 -6.01 -6.47 -20.53
C ASP A 490 -6.21 -5.64 -21.81
N TYR A 491 -5.19 -5.47 -22.67
CA TYR A 491 -5.38 -4.82 -23.97
C TYR A 491 -6.40 -5.55 -24.83
N LYS A 492 -6.24 -6.87 -24.97
CA LYS A 492 -7.18 -7.70 -25.70
C LYS A 492 -8.56 -7.70 -25.05
N GLN A 493 -8.64 -7.78 -23.72
CA GLN A 493 -9.94 -7.73 -23.01
C GLN A 493 -10.66 -6.39 -23.23
N CYS A 494 -9.92 -5.27 -23.27
CA CYS A 494 -10.47 -3.97 -23.60
C CYS A 494 -11.05 -3.96 -25.02
N VAL A 495 -10.27 -4.39 -26.01
CA VAL A 495 -10.71 -4.41 -27.42
C VAL A 495 -11.89 -5.37 -27.61
N ASP A 496 -11.86 -6.54 -26.97
CA ASP A 496 -12.96 -7.50 -27.00
C ASP A 496 -14.24 -6.87 -26.42
N TYR A 497 -14.15 -6.20 -25.28
CA TYR A 497 -15.31 -5.55 -24.67
C TYR A 497 -15.84 -4.40 -25.53
N MET A 498 -14.98 -3.52 -26.01
CA MET A 498 -15.36 -2.26 -26.67
C MET A 498 -15.92 -2.43 -28.10
N PHE A 499 -15.70 -3.57 -28.74
CA PHE A 499 -16.08 -3.81 -30.14
C PHE A 499 -16.85 -5.10 -30.40
N ARG A 500 -16.85 -6.06 -29.46
CA ARG A 500 -17.63 -7.31 -29.61
C ARG A 500 -18.33 -7.75 -28.33
N GLY A 501 -18.23 -6.96 -27.26
CA GLY A 501 -18.86 -7.24 -25.97
C GLY A 501 -20.36 -7.01 -25.99
N LYS A 502 -21.11 -7.93 -25.38
CA LYS A 502 -22.53 -7.80 -25.07
C LYS A 502 -22.71 -7.96 -23.57
N VAL A 503 -23.50 -7.08 -22.97
CA VAL A 503 -23.92 -7.19 -21.58
C VAL A 503 -25.36 -7.65 -21.55
N SER A 504 -25.57 -8.84 -21.00
CA SER A 504 -26.90 -9.40 -20.75
C SER A 504 -27.28 -9.21 -19.29
N TRP A 505 -28.51 -8.80 -19.04
CA TRP A 505 -29.04 -8.62 -17.69
C TRP A 505 -30.51 -9.03 -17.67
N ASN A 506 -30.91 -9.83 -16.68
CA ASN A 506 -32.25 -10.42 -16.59
C ASN A 506 -32.71 -11.09 -17.89
N GLY A 507 -31.80 -11.82 -18.54
CA GLY A 507 -32.07 -12.57 -19.78
C GLY A 507 -32.09 -11.74 -21.08
N SER A 508 -31.93 -10.41 -21.01
CA SER A 508 -31.92 -9.53 -22.19
C SER A 508 -30.57 -8.88 -22.41
N VAL A 509 -30.16 -8.73 -23.67
CA VAL A 509 -28.98 -7.91 -24.03
C VAL A 509 -29.34 -6.44 -23.86
N VAL A 510 -28.68 -5.77 -22.92
CA VAL A 510 -28.91 -4.34 -22.59
C VAL A 510 -27.82 -3.42 -23.10
N ILE A 511 -26.63 -3.96 -23.40
CA ILE A 511 -25.53 -3.24 -24.06
C ILE A 511 -24.98 -4.15 -25.16
N ASP A 512 -24.82 -3.59 -26.36
CA ASP A 512 -24.26 -4.30 -27.51
C ASP A 512 -23.19 -3.42 -28.16
N ASN A 513 -21.93 -3.64 -27.78
CA ASN A 513 -20.79 -2.86 -28.27
C ASN A 513 -20.36 -3.25 -29.69
N SER A 514 -21.02 -4.23 -30.30
CA SER A 514 -20.76 -4.65 -31.69
C SER A 514 -21.52 -3.82 -32.73
N LYS A 515 -22.38 -2.90 -32.28
CA LYS A 515 -23.26 -2.08 -33.12
C LYS A 515 -22.84 -0.62 -33.17
#